data_AF-A0A7J2QXF9-F1
#
_entry.id   AF-A0A7J2QXF9-F1
#
_cell.length_a   1.000
_cell.length_b   1.000
_cell.length_c   1.000
_cell.angle_alpha   90.00
_cell.angle_beta   90.00
_cell.angle_gamma   90.00
#
_symmetry.space_group_name_H-M   'P 1'
#
loop_
_entity.id
_entity.type
_entity.pdbx_description
1 polymer ?
#
loop_
_entity_poly.entity_id
_entity_poly.type
_entity_poly.pdbx_seq_one_letter_code
_entity_poly.pdbx_strand_id
1 'polypeptide(L)'
;MIIGFDVDGVIYPWHSEVYDYFQWQHGYKGSYKEFWKEYIPTIQETTLLDNMIADPTLYARRSIKLTYLRALWEIAGLGYEIWYVSSLHKEARQERIKWFSSNGLPYPENYKFVDGISKRKAILDIGCDYFVEDRIPTIEDLLGHVFMFVIDQPWNEELGNGSAMILHGDIVGEFLRIPNVSVLPEYLMGWKGLENVYR
;
A
#
# COMPACT_ATOMS: atom_id res chain seq x y z
N MET A 1 -19.18 4.20 -2.53
CA MET A 1 -18.12 3.18 -2.68
C MET A 1 -16.98 3.56 -1.78
N ILE A 2 -16.41 2.58 -1.11
CA ILE A 2 -15.31 2.74 -0.16
C ILE A 2 -14.06 2.14 -0.78
N ILE A 3 -12.97 2.90 -0.78
CA ILE A 3 -11.65 2.43 -1.19
C ILE A 3 -10.67 2.58 -0.04
N GLY A 4 -10.06 1.47 0.35
CA GLY A 4 -9.00 1.45 1.34
C GLY A 4 -7.61 1.50 0.70
N PHE A 5 -6.66 2.07 1.40
CA PHE A 5 -5.25 2.10 1.03
C PHE A 5 -4.40 1.55 2.18
N ASP A 6 -3.48 0.65 1.86
CA ASP A 6 -2.29 0.52 2.70
C ASP A 6 -1.50 1.84 2.72
N VAL A 7 -0.72 2.03 3.78
CA VAL A 7 0.13 3.21 3.91
C VAL A 7 1.54 2.96 3.43
N ASP A 8 2.20 1.89 3.89
CA ASP A 8 3.65 1.70 3.80
C ASP A 8 4.05 0.94 2.54
N GLY A 9 4.49 1.65 1.50
CA GLY A 9 4.77 1.06 0.18
C GLY A 9 3.74 1.42 -0.88
N VAL A 10 2.58 1.93 -0.44
CA VAL A 10 1.51 2.41 -1.33
C VAL A 10 1.50 3.95 -1.39
N ILE A 11 1.13 4.65 -0.31
CA ILE A 11 1.09 6.13 -0.29
C ILE A 11 2.32 6.75 0.37
N TYR A 12 2.89 6.09 1.38
CA TYR A 12 4.13 6.48 2.03
C TYR A 12 5.29 5.68 1.43
N PRO A 13 6.39 6.31 0.98
CA PRO A 13 7.49 5.64 0.30
C PRO A 13 8.45 4.93 1.28
N TRP A 14 7.95 4.15 2.24
CA TRP A 14 8.76 3.51 3.29
C TRP A 14 9.93 2.71 2.72
N HIS A 15 9.67 1.86 1.72
CA HIS A 15 10.68 1.03 1.10
C HIS A 15 11.78 1.85 0.39
N SER A 16 11.44 3.04 -0.14
CA SER A 16 12.45 3.96 -0.67
C SER A 16 13.28 4.57 0.46
N GLU A 17 12.68 4.91 1.60
CA GLU A 17 13.43 5.44 2.77
C GLU A 17 14.44 4.43 3.31
N VAL A 18 14.04 3.16 3.41
CA VAL A 18 14.93 2.08 3.84
C VAL A 18 16.07 1.92 2.85
N TYR A 19 15.77 1.86 1.55
CA TYR A 19 16.80 1.77 0.52
C TYR A 19 17.80 2.94 0.59
N ASP A 20 17.30 4.17 0.66
CA ASP A 20 18.14 5.38 0.73
C ASP A 20 18.98 5.41 2.00
N TYR A 21 18.43 4.93 3.13
CA TYR A 21 19.17 4.75 4.38
C TYR A 21 20.36 3.80 4.18
N PHE A 22 20.18 2.65 3.55
CA PHE A 22 21.28 1.71 3.29
C PHE A 22 22.31 2.25 2.30
N GLN A 23 21.89 3.00 1.29
CA GLN A 23 22.84 3.67 0.39
C GLN A 23 23.70 4.68 1.15
N TRP A 24 23.10 5.45 2.05
CA TRP A 24 23.78 6.53 2.77
C TRP A 24 24.62 6.04 3.95
N GLN A 25 24.09 5.16 4.79
CA GLN A 25 24.72 4.70 6.04
C GLN A 25 25.61 3.46 5.84
N HIS A 26 25.22 2.58 4.92
CA HIS A 26 25.91 1.31 4.70
C HIS A 26 26.66 1.26 3.35
N GLY A 27 26.58 2.33 2.55
CA GLY A 27 27.30 2.44 1.29
C GLY A 27 26.81 1.47 0.21
N TYR A 28 25.60 0.92 0.32
CA TYR A 28 25.04 -0.02 -0.66
C TYR A 28 25.01 0.61 -2.07
N LYS A 29 25.47 -0.15 -3.08
CA LYS A 29 25.62 0.33 -4.48
C LYS A 29 24.76 -0.40 -5.51
N GLY A 30 24.07 -1.46 -5.12
CA GLY A 30 23.13 -2.13 -6.03
C GLY A 30 21.91 -1.26 -6.31
N SER A 31 21.12 -1.69 -7.29
CA SER A 31 19.83 -1.09 -7.64
C SER A 31 18.76 -1.33 -6.57
N TYR A 32 17.67 -0.57 -6.64
CA TYR A 32 16.50 -0.76 -5.77
C TYR A 32 15.90 -2.17 -5.86
N LYS A 33 15.87 -2.73 -7.07
CA LYS A 33 15.35 -4.08 -7.30
C LYS A 33 16.27 -5.14 -6.68
N GLU A 34 17.57 -5.06 -6.95
CA GLU A 34 18.57 -5.96 -6.33
C GLU A 34 18.55 -5.84 -4.81
N PHE A 35 18.34 -4.63 -4.28
CA PHE A 35 18.26 -4.41 -2.84
C PHE A 35 17.13 -5.23 -2.21
N TRP A 36 15.91 -5.11 -2.72
CA TRP A 36 14.76 -5.80 -2.14
C TRP A 36 14.71 -7.30 -2.44
N LYS A 37 15.16 -7.73 -3.63
CA LYS A 37 15.08 -9.15 -4.05
C LYS A 37 16.28 -9.99 -3.63
N GLU A 38 17.45 -9.37 -3.45
CA GLU A 38 18.70 -10.10 -3.23
C GLU A 38 19.38 -9.69 -1.93
N TYR A 39 19.51 -8.39 -1.66
CA TYR A 39 20.25 -7.93 -0.49
C TYR A 39 19.46 -8.08 0.83
N ILE A 40 18.23 -7.57 0.90
CA ILE A 40 17.38 -7.66 2.10
C ILE A 40 17.22 -9.10 2.61
N PRO A 41 16.97 -10.12 1.74
CA PRO A 41 16.93 -11.51 2.18
C PRO A 41 18.25 -12.03 2.78
N THR A 42 19.40 -11.47 2.41
CA THR A 42 20.71 -11.92 2.94
C THR A 42 21.04 -11.32 4.31
N ILE A 43 20.50 -10.16 4.63
CA ILE A 43 20.72 -9.47 5.92
C ILE A 43 19.68 -9.84 6.98
N GLN A 44 18.98 -10.97 6.82
CA GLN A 44 17.94 -11.50 7.70
C GLN A 44 18.43 -11.90 9.12
N GLU A 45 19.25 -11.07 9.76
CA GLU A 45 19.04 -10.83 11.19
C GLU A 45 17.71 -10.05 11.30
N THR A 46 16.63 -10.78 11.57
CA THR A 46 15.25 -10.25 11.69
C THR A 46 15.17 -8.96 12.50
N THR A 47 16.07 -8.79 13.48
CA THR A 47 16.18 -7.60 14.31
C THR A 47 16.44 -6.31 13.54
N LEU A 48 17.21 -6.28 12.45
CA LEU A 48 17.55 -5.01 11.81
C LEU A 48 16.33 -4.39 11.09
N LEU A 49 15.63 -5.18 10.27
CA LEU A 49 14.46 -4.69 9.55
C LEU A 49 13.32 -4.38 10.53
N ASP A 50 13.11 -5.21 11.55
CA ASP A 50 12.14 -4.97 12.62
C ASP A 50 12.44 -3.65 13.36
N ASN A 51 13.71 -3.40 13.68
CA ASN A 51 14.13 -2.14 14.29
C ASN A 51 13.89 -0.94 13.37
N MET A 52 14.08 -1.09 12.05
CA MET A 52 13.81 -0.02 11.08
C MET A 52 12.31 0.26 10.93
N ILE A 53 11.45 -0.76 10.93
CA ILE A 53 10.00 -0.56 10.95
C ILE A 53 9.57 0.19 12.22
N ALA A 54 10.26 -0.05 13.35
CA ALA A 54 10.00 0.66 14.59
C ALA A 54 10.63 2.06 14.67
N ASP A 55 11.57 2.43 13.78
CA ASP A 55 12.31 3.69 13.83
C ASP A 55 11.45 4.89 13.38
N PRO A 56 11.03 5.79 14.29
CA PRO A 56 10.18 6.93 13.94
C PRO A 56 10.88 7.91 13.00
N THR A 57 12.21 7.94 12.96
CA THR A 57 12.96 8.86 12.09
C THR A 57 12.81 8.52 10.63
N LEU A 58 12.51 7.25 10.29
CA LEU A 58 12.23 6.86 8.91
C LEU A 58 10.84 7.30 8.45
N TYR A 59 9.96 7.73 9.35
CA TYR A 59 8.61 8.23 9.06
C TYR A 59 8.53 9.76 8.96
N ALA A 60 9.52 10.45 9.55
CA ALA A 60 9.58 11.92 9.57
C ALA A 60 10.26 12.54 8.34
N ARG A 61 10.94 11.75 7.51
CA ARG A 61 11.86 12.24 6.47
C ARG A 61 11.20 12.70 5.17
N ARG A 62 10.08 12.09 4.77
CA ARG A 62 9.48 12.36 3.47
C ARG A 62 8.01 12.73 3.55
N SER A 63 7.64 13.74 2.78
CA SER A 63 6.24 14.02 2.43
C SER A 63 5.71 13.02 1.40
N ILE A 64 4.39 12.92 1.30
CA ILE A 64 3.73 12.22 0.20
C ILE A 64 4.15 12.83 -1.15
N LYS A 65 4.28 11.99 -2.18
CA LYS A 65 4.49 12.49 -3.55
C LYS A 65 3.29 13.32 -3.98
N LEU A 66 3.52 14.50 -4.56
CA LEU A 66 2.44 15.39 -5.01
C LEU A 66 1.51 14.72 -6.02
N THR A 67 2.03 13.83 -6.87
CA THR A 67 1.21 13.06 -7.82
C THR A 67 0.27 12.08 -7.12
N TYR A 68 0.66 11.49 -6.00
CA TYR A 68 -0.20 10.59 -5.22
C TYR A 68 -1.26 11.40 -4.46
N LEU A 69 -0.87 12.54 -3.87
CA LEU A 69 -1.82 13.42 -3.20
C LEU A 69 -2.91 13.92 -4.15
N ARG A 70 -2.54 14.33 -5.37
CA ARG A 70 -3.50 14.73 -6.42
C ARG A 70 -4.44 13.59 -6.77
N ALA A 71 -3.90 12.39 -7.01
CA ALA A 71 -4.72 11.22 -7.31
C ALA A 71 -5.71 10.88 -6.19
N LEU A 72 -5.30 10.96 -4.91
CA LEU A 72 -6.21 10.74 -3.78
C LEU A 72 -7.36 11.77 -3.76
N TRP A 73 -7.08 13.05 -4.02
CA TRP A 73 -8.12 14.08 -4.12
C TRP A 73 -9.03 13.90 -5.33
N GLU A 74 -8.50 13.45 -6.47
CA GLU A 74 -9.30 13.09 -7.64
C GLU A 74 -10.24 11.92 -7.34
N ILE A 75 -9.75 10.87 -6.67
CA ILE A 75 -10.56 9.73 -6.23
C ILE A 75 -11.68 10.18 -5.29
N ALA A 76 -11.38 11.05 -4.32
CA ALA A 76 -12.38 11.65 -3.46
C ALA A 76 -13.41 12.47 -4.25
N GLY A 77 -12.95 13.25 -5.24
CA GLY A 77 -13.81 14.04 -6.15
C GLY A 77 -14.72 13.19 -7.03
N LEU A 78 -14.33 11.94 -7.32
CA LEU A 78 -15.20 10.95 -7.96
C LEU A 78 -16.29 10.41 -7.01
N GLY A 79 -16.34 10.81 -5.74
CA GLY A 79 -17.34 10.38 -4.77
C GLY A 79 -17.01 9.06 -4.07
N TYR A 80 -15.74 8.65 -4.07
CA TYR A 80 -15.26 7.56 -3.22
C TYR A 80 -14.96 8.07 -1.81
N GLU A 81 -15.35 7.30 -0.81
CA GLU A 81 -14.86 7.49 0.56
C GLU A 81 -13.52 6.77 0.70
N ILE A 82 -12.49 7.48 1.18
CA ILE A 82 -11.14 6.95 1.30
C ILE A 82 -10.89 6.54 2.75
N TRP A 83 -10.35 5.34 2.92
CA TRP A 83 -9.85 4.83 4.20
C TRP A 83 -8.37 4.48 4.09
N TYR A 84 -7.64 4.72 5.17
CA TYR A 84 -6.22 4.40 5.27
C TYR A 84 -6.02 3.34 6.35
N VAL A 85 -5.40 2.22 6.02
CA VAL A 85 -5.25 1.08 6.94
C VAL A 85 -3.80 0.69 7.03
N SER A 86 -3.22 0.71 8.23
CA SER A 86 -1.80 0.38 8.43
C SER A 86 -1.59 -0.46 9.68
N SER A 87 -0.71 -1.45 9.56
CA SER A 87 -0.20 -2.26 10.67
C SER A 87 1.17 -1.73 11.07
N LEU A 88 1.18 -0.68 11.88
CA LEU A 88 2.41 0.04 12.23
C LEU A 88 2.84 -0.33 13.67
N HIS A 89 4.13 -0.29 13.94
CA HIS A 89 4.64 -0.44 15.31
C HIS A 89 4.20 0.73 16.19
N LYS A 90 3.92 0.45 17.48
CA LYS A 90 3.42 1.45 18.44
C LYS A 90 4.39 2.64 18.58
N GLU A 91 5.69 2.40 18.43
CA GLU A 91 6.76 3.39 18.53
C GLU A 91 6.69 4.45 17.40
N ALA A 92 6.32 4.04 16.19
CA ALA A 92 6.23 4.92 15.02
C ALA A 92 4.87 5.65 14.90
N ARG A 93 3.89 5.27 15.73
CA ARG A 93 2.50 5.75 15.62
C ARG A 93 2.36 7.27 15.66
N GLN A 94 3.06 7.93 16.58
CA GLN A 94 2.95 9.39 16.72
C GLN A 94 3.49 10.13 15.50
N GLU A 95 4.64 9.70 14.98
CA GLU A 95 5.22 10.30 13.77
C GLU A 95 4.35 10.04 12.54
N ARG A 96 3.73 8.86 12.45
CA ARG A 96 2.76 8.58 11.38
C ARG A 96 1.53 9.48 11.45
N ILE A 97 0.98 9.73 12.64
CA ILE A 97 -0.15 10.66 12.81
C ILE A 97 0.25 12.07 12.40
N LYS A 98 1.42 12.55 12.85
CA LYS A 98 1.95 13.87 12.45
C LYS A 98 2.12 13.96 10.93
N TRP A 99 2.64 12.90 10.32
CA TRP A 99 2.76 12.79 8.87
C TRP A 99 1.38 12.90 8.20
N PHE A 100 0.38 12.14 8.65
CA PHE A 100 -0.98 12.24 8.12
C PHE A 100 -1.54 13.66 8.19
N SER A 101 -1.41 14.31 9.35
CA SER A 101 -1.91 15.67 9.56
C SER A 101 -1.18 16.74 8.74
N SER A 102 0.08 16.52 8.37
CA SER A 102 0.89 17.53 7.66
C SER A 102 0.84 17.43 6.13
N ASN A 103 0.32 16.32 5.58
CA ASN A 103 0.37 16.04 4.14
C ASN A 103 -0.91 16.40 3.37
N GLY A 104 -1.94 16.94 4.03
CA GLY A 104 -3.16 17.42 3.37
C GLY A 104 -3.98 16.33 2.67
N LEU A 105 -3.94 15.11 3.20
CA LEU A 105 -4.69 13.97 2.68
C LEU A 105 -6.20 14.20 2.76
N PRO A 106 -7.01 13.70 1.81
CA PRO A 106 -8.46 13.67 1.95
C PRO A 106 -8.87 12.68 3.05
N TYR A 107 -9.90 13.00 3.84
CA TYR A 107 -10.40 12.16 4.94
C TYR A 107 -9.30 11.70 5.93
N PRO A 108 -8.47 12.60 6.48
CA PRO A 108 -7.39 12.20 7.40
C PRO A 108 -7.91 11.53 8.68
N GLU A 109 -9.17 11.77 9.05
CA GLU A 109 -9.88 11.10 10.14
C GLU A 109 -10.20 9.62 9.86
N ASN A 110 -10.26 9.20 8.60
CA ASN A 110 -10.51 7.83 8.16
C ASN A 110 -9.23 6.97 8.18
N TYR A 111 -8.41 7.15 9.22
CA TYR A 111 -7.20 6.37 9.43
C TYR A 111 -7.42 5.29 10.48
N LYS A 112 -7.26 4.03 10.08
CA LYS A 112 -7.34 2.85 10.93
C LYS A 112 -5.96 2.27 11.19
N PHE A 113 -5.51 2.42 12.43
CA PHE A 113 -4.37 1.67 12.95
C PHE A 113 -4.81 0.26 13.36
N VAL A 114 -4.09 -0.75 12.88
CA VAL A 114 -4.36 -2.15 13.18
C VAL A 114 -3.29 -2.68 14.14
N ASP A 115 -3.68 -2.86 15.40
CA ASP A 115 -2.84 -3.43 16.46
C ASP A 115 -3.41 -4.76 16.91
N GLY A 116 -2.63 -5.84 16.83
CA GLY A 116 -3.02 -7.18 17.32
C GLY A 116 -4.25 -7.83 16.66
N ILE A 117 -4.92 -7.16 15.71
CA ILE A 117 -6.02 -7.68 14.89
C ILE A 117 -5.49 -7.94 13.48
N SER A 118 -6.05 -8.90 12.73
CA SER A 118 -5.69 -9.07 11.32
C SER A 118 -6.13 -7.85 10.50
N LYS A 119 -5.23 -7.35 9.65
CA LYS A 119 -5.54 -6.24 8.73
C LYS A 119 -6.76 -6.54 7.88
N ARG A 120 -6.90 -7.80 7.45
CA ARG A 120 -8.10 -8.35 6.79
C ARG A 120 -9.37 -7.99 7.54
N LYS A 121 -9.48 -8.31 8.83
CA LYS A 121 -10.69 -8.02 9.61
C LYS A 121 -11.00 -6.52 9.61
N ALA A 122 -9.99 -5.67 9.82
CA ALA A 122 -10.19 -4.23 9.80
C ALA A 122 -10.75 -3.71 8.45
N ILE A 123 -10.23 -4.23 7.34
CA ILE A 123 -10.67 -3.87 5.98
C ILE A 123 -12.11 -4.33 5.72
N LEU A 124 -12.46 -5.55 6.14
CA LEU A 124 -13.81 -6.09 5.99
C LEU A 124 -14.82 -5.37 6.89
N ASP A 125 -14.44 -5.03 8.13
CA ASP A 125 -15.29 -4.28 9.07
C ASP A 125 -15.58 -2.85 8.55
N ILE A 126 -14.65 -2.24 7.81
CA ILE A 126 -14.85 -0.95 7.12
C ILE A 126 -15.84 -1.10 5.94
N GLY A 127 -15.91 -2.29 5.31
CA GLY A 127 -16.73 -2.53 4.14
C GLY A 127 -16.12 -1.97 2.86
N CYS A 128 -14.80 -2.07 2.69
CA CYS A 128 -14.12 -1.65 1.47
C CYS A 128 -14.63 -2.42 0.24
N ASP A 129 -15.00 -1.69 -0.82
CA ASP A 129 -15.28 -2.27 -2.15
C ASP A 129 -13.97 -2.55 -2.91
N TYR A 130 -12.99 -1.67 -2.71
CA TYR A 130 -11.65 -1.73 -3.31
C TYR A 130 -10.58 -1.58 -2.24
N PHE A 131 -9.42 -2.22 -2.42
CA PHE A 131 -8.27 -2.03 -1.54
C PHE A 131 -6.96 -1.96 -2.32
N VAL A 132 -6.10 -1.00 -1.98
CA VAL A 132 -4.79 -0.80 -2.60
C VAL A 132 -3.68 -1.31 -1.69
N GLU A 133 -2.87 -2.25 -2.17
CA GLU A 133 -1.90 -3.00 -1.37
C GLU A 133 -0.66 -3.36 -2.21
N ASP A 134 0.48 -3.62 -1.58
CA ASP A 134 1.68 -4.12 -2.26
C ASP A 134 2.15 -5.48 -1.76
N ARG A 135 1.72 -5.92 -0.58
CA ARG A 135 2.21 -7.15 0.06
C ARG A 135 1.38 -8.37 -0.34
N ILE A 136 2.05 -9.36 -0.97
CA ILE A 136 1.42 -10.61 -1.45
C ILE A 136 0.53 -11.26 -0.38
N PRO A 137 0.99 -11.53 0.87
CA PRO A 137 0.14 -12.24 1.82
C PRO A 137 -1.15 -11.50 2.17
N THR A 138 -1.13 -10.16 2.18
CA THR A 138 -2.35 -9.36 2.42
C THR A 138 -3.27 -9.37 1.20
N ILE A 139 -2.71 -9.37 -0.01
CA ILE A 139 -3.47 -9.51 -1.25
C ILE A 139 -4.18 -10.86 -1.25
N GLU A 140 -3.47 -11.95 -0.99
CA GLU A 140 -4.02 -13.31 -0.94
C GLU A 140 -5.15 -13.43 0.09
N ASP A 141 -4.98 -12.84 1.28
CA ASP A 141 -5.97 -12.86 2.36
C ASP A 141 -7.28 -12.10 2.04
N LEU A 142 -7.24 -11.15 1.11
CA LEU A 142 -8.36 -10.26 0.77
C LEU A 142 -9.06 -10.63 -0.53
N LEU A 143 -8.43 -11.43 -1.40
CA LEU A 143 -9.03 -11.87 -2.65
C LEU A 143 -10.34 -12.63 -2.40
N GLY A 144 -11.32 -12.37 -3.27
CA GLY A 144 -12.68 -12.90 -3.15
C GLY A 144 -13.58 -12.13 -2.17
N HIS A 145 -13.03 -11.19 -1.42
CA HIS A 145 -13.80 -10.32 -0.52
C HIS A 145 -13.81 -8.86 -0.96
N VAL A 146 -12.68 -8.38 -1.48
CA VAL A 146 -12.49 -6.99 -1.92
C VAL A 146 -11.75 -7.01 -3.24
N PHE A 147 -12.06 -6.07 -4.14
CA PHE A 147 -11.28 -5.93 -5.37
C PHE A 147 -9.91 -5.30 -5.07
N MET A 148 -8.83 -5.96 -5.47
CA MET A 148 -7.48 -5.54 -5.12
C MET A 148 -6.83 -4.73 -6.24
N PHE A 149 -6.37 -3.52 -5.93
CA PHE A 149 -5.37 -2.81 -6.75
C PHE A 149 -3.99 -3.07 -6.17
N VAL A 150 -3.11 -3.69 -6.95
CA VAL A 150 -1.78 -4.09 -6.48
C VAL A 150 -0.73 -3.11 -7.01
N ILE A 151 -0.02 -2.42 -6.11
CA ILE A 151 1.06 -1.51 -6.53
C ILE A 151 2.27 -2.33 -6.97
N ASP A 152 2.79 -2.06 -8.15
CA ASP A 152 3.99 -2.73 -8.67
C ASP A 152 5.21 -2.49 -7.77
N GLN A 153 5.74 -3.59 -7.22
CA GLN A 153 6.93 -3.59 -6.38
C GLN A 153 7.82 -4.79 -6.69
N PRO A 154 9.14 -4.72 -6.39
CA PRO A 154 10.07 -5.83 -6.68
C PRO A 154 9.67 -7.18 -6.07
N TRP A 155 9.02 -7.17 -4.89
CA TRP A 155 8.60 -8.37 -4.17
C TRP A 155 7.30 -8.98 -4.66
N ASN A 156 6.51 -8.28 -5.48
CA ASN A 156 5.24 -8.80 -6.00
C ASN A 156 5.23 -9.04 -7.52
N GLU A 157 6.41 -9.01 -8.15
CA GLU A 157 6.56 -9.24 -9.59
C GLU A 157 5.99 -10.59 -10.04
N GLU A 158 6.08 -11.62 -9.20
CA GLU A 158 5.65 -12.98 -9.49
C GLU A 158 4.14 -13.14 -9.71
N LEU A 159 3.34 -12.17 -9.25
CA LEU A 159 1.90 -12.13 -9.53
C LEU A 159 1.60 -11.98 -11.03
N GLY A 160 2.59 -11.59 -11.86
CA GLY A 160 2.42 -11.35 -13.29
C GLY A 160 1.43 -10.21 -13.58
N ASN A 161 1.01 -10.00 -14.82
CA ASN A 161 0.03 -8.96 -15.19
C ASN A 161 -1.43 -9.45 -15.13
N GLY A 162 -1.69 -10.55 -14.42
CA GLY A 162 -2.98 -11.24 -14.44
C GLY A 162 -4.10 -10.44 -13.78
N SER A 163 -5.33 -10.61 -14.29
CA SER A 163 -6.56 -10.05 -13.72
C SER A 163 -7.18 -10.94 -12.63
N ALA A 164 -6.59 -12.11 -12.38
CA ALA A 164 -7.13 -13.15 -11.51
C ALA A 164 -5.99 -13.96 -10.88
N MET A 165 -6.12 -14.27 -9.59
CA MET A 165 -5.18 -15.16 -8.91
C MET A 165 -5.75 -16.58 -8.89
N ILE A 166 -4.95 -17.54 -9.33
CA ILE A 166 -5.29 -18.97 -9.29
C ILE A 166 -4.50 -19.61 -8.15
N LEU A 167 -5.19 -20.02 -7.08
CA LEU A 167 -4.60 -20.88 -6.04
C LEU A 167 -5.19 -22.27 -6.18
N HIS A 168 -4.33 -23.28 -6.20
CA HIS A 168 -4.72 -24.70 -6.29
C HIS A 168 -5.63 -25.07 -7.47
N GLY A 169 -5.66 -24.26 -8.53
CA GLY A 169 -6.48 -24.50 -9.72
C GLY A 169 -7.81 -23.74 -9.75
N ASP A 170 -8.16 -23.01 -8.67
CA ASP A 170 -9.39 -22.22 -8.58
C ASP A 170 -9.10 -20.71 -8.66
N ILE A 171 -9.97 -19.95 -9.33
CA ILE A 171 -9.93 -18.48 -9.30
C ILE A 171 -10.37 -18.03 -7.91
N VAL A 172 -9.45 -17.47 -7.14
CA VAL A 172 -9.70 -17.05 -5.74
C VAL A 172 -10.20 -15.60 -5.67
N GLY A 173 -9.91 -14.80 -6.69
CA GLY A 173 -10.40 -13.44 -6.81
C GLY A 173 -9.72 -12.70 -7.95
N GLU A 174 -10.22 -11.50 -8.21
CA GLU A 174 -9.67 -10.60 -9.22
C GLU A 174 -8.82 -9.50 -8.56
N PHE A 175 -7.71 -9.17 -9.22
CA PHE A 175 -6.88 -8.03 -8.87
C PHE A 175 -6.42 -7.32 -10.14
N LEU A 176 -6.04 -6.06 -9.99
CA LEU A 176 -5.39 -5.30 -11.05
C LEU A 176 -4.08 -4.73 -10.55
N ARG A 177 -2.98 -5.08 -11.21
CA ARG A 177 -1.71 -4.41 -10.97
C ARG A 177 -1.67 -3.04 -11.62
N ILE A 178 -1.15 -2.09 -10.86
CA ILE A 178 -0.97 -0.72 -11.31
C ILE A 178 0.45 -0.26 -10.96
N PRO A 179 1.09 0.55 -11.83
CA PRO A 179 2.46 1.00 -11.62
C PRO A 179 2.63 1.84 -10.35
N ASN A 180 1.59 2.56 -9.91
CA ASN A 180 1.52 3.30 -8.65
C ASN A 180 0.14 3.95 -8.46
N VAL A 181 -0.06 4.64 -7.33
CA VAL A 181 -1.32 5.32 -6.98
C VAL A 181 -1.74 6.40 -7.98
N SER A 182 -0.81 7.04 -8.72
CA SER A 182 -1.18 8.20 -9.54
C SER A 182 -2.06 7.89 -10.74
N VAL A 183 -2.10 6.62 -11.18
CA VAL A 183 -2.92 6.20 -12.33
C VAL A 183 -4.29 5.67 -11.92
N LEU A 184 -4.51 5.44 -10.62
CA LEU A 184 -5.74 4.85 -10.09
C LEU A 184 -7.03 5.63 -10.45
N PRO A 185 -7.06 6.98 -10.48
CA PRO A 185 -8.24 7.72 -10.91
C PRO A 185 -8.74 7.30 -12.31
N GLU A 186 -7.83 7.07 -13.26
CA GLU A 186 -8.16 6.68 -14.64
C GLU A 186 -8.86 5.32 -14.68
N TYR A 187 -8.35 4.35 -13.92
CA TYR A 187 -8.97 3.03 -13.81
C TYR A 187 -10.37 3.11 -13.18
N LEU A 188 -10.54 3.89 -12.11
CA LEU A 188 -11.83 4.05 -11.44
C LEU A 188 -12.87 4.77 -12.31
N MET A 189 -12.44 5.72 -13.16
CA MET A 189 -13.31 6.37 -14.13
C MET A 189 -13.75 5.40 -15.24
N GLY A 190 -12.82 4.61 -15.77
CA GLY A 190 -13.13 3.57 -16.75
C GLY A 190 -14.11 2.53 -16.21
N TRP A 191 -13.93 2.13 -14.95
CA TRP A 191 -14.80 1.15 -14.29
C TRP A 191 -16.22 1.67 -14.06
N LYS A 192 -16.37 2.92 -13.59
CA LYS A 192 -17.68 3.57 -13.45
C LYS A 192 -18.44 3.66 -14.77
N GLY A 193 -17.72 3.83 -15.89
CA GLY A 193 -18.32 3.79 -17.22
C GLY A 193 -18.96 2.44 -17.52
N LEU A 194 -18.34 1.33 -17.12
CA LEU A 194 -18.86 -0.02 -17.34
C LEU A 194 -20.06 -0.34 -16.43
N GLU A 195 -20.02 0.04 -15.15
CA GLU A 195 -21.14 -0.24 -14.22
C GLU A 195 -22.46 0.41 -14.65
N ASN A 196 -22.40 1.60 -15.26
CA ASN A 196 -23.59 2.29 -15.79
C ASN A 196 -24.17 1.63 -17.05
N VAL A 197 -23.43 0.73 -17.70
CA VAL A 197 -23.91 -0.02 -18.87
C VAL A 197 -24.66 -1.29 -18.46
N TYR A 198 -24.37 -1.82 -17.27
CA TYR A 198 -24.92 -3.09 -16.78
C TYR A 198 -26.00 -2.95 -15.68
N ARG A 199 -26.45 -1.73 -15.38
CA ARG A 199 -27.59 -1.44 -14.50
C ARG A 199 -28.72 -0.78 -15.28
#